data_AF-A0A8J9X5X6-F1
#
_entry.id   AF-A0A8J9X5X6-F1
#
_cell.length_a   1.000
_cell.length_b   1.000
_cell.length_c   1.000
_cell.angle_alpha   90.00
_cell.angle_beta   90.00
_cell.angle_gamma   90.00
#
_symmetry.space_group_name_H-M   'P 1'
#
loop_
_entity.id
_entity.type
_entity.pdbx_description
1 polymer ?
#
loop_
_entity_poly.entity_id
_entity_poly.type
_entity_poly.pdbx_seq_one_letter_code
_entity_poly.pdbx_strand_id
1 'polypeptide(L)' 'MTTPSDYKCYHENDGLTKYGGRDLLGYGSHPPAPKWPKGTKVALNFVINYEEGGEKCLLHGDGESEKLLSEITGAAAF' A
#
# COMPACT_ATOMS: atom_id res chain seq x y z
N MET A 1 28.91 23.39 -11.31
CA MET A 1 28.44 22.15 -11.98
C MET A 1 27.01 21.92 -11.53
N THR A 2 26.04 22.00 -12.44
CA THR A 2 24.62 21.70 -12.19
C THR A 2 24.45 20.19 -11.92
N THR A 3 23.55 19.66 -11.08
CA THR A 3 22.65 20.13 -10.00
C THR A 3 21.94 18.88 -9.43
N PRO A 4 21.95 18.60 -8.11
CA PRO A 4 20.95 17.70 -7.49
C PRO A 4 19.71 18.44 -6.94
N SER A 5 19.71 19.78 -6.95
CA SER A 5 18.62 20.62 -6.43
C SER A 5 17.32 20.55 -7.23
N ASP A 6 17.34 19.93 -8.40
CA ASP A 6 16.21 19.96 -9.34
C ASP A 6 15.34 18.69 -9.28
N TYR A 7 15.72 17.69 -8.47
CA TYR A 7 14.86 16.52 -8.19
C TYR A 7 13.86 16.86 -7.08
N LYS A 8 13.06 17.85 -7.39
CA LYS A 8 11.83 18.20 -6.70
C LYS A 8 10.78 17.16 -7.12
N CYS A 9 10.63 16.05 -6.38
CA CYS A 9 9.41 15.26 -6.50
C CYS A 9 8.26 16.05 -5.85
N TYR A 10 7.63 16.94 -6.63
CA TYR A 10 6.34 17.55 -6.29
C TYR A 10 5.34 17.32 -7.39
N HIS A 11 4.95 16.07 -7.57
CA HIS A 11 3.57 15.91 -7.96
C HIS A 11 2.74 16.16 -6.70
N GLU A 12 2.40 17.43 -6.47
CA GLU A 12 1.10 17.71 -5.88
C GLU A 12 0.11 16.91 -6.73
N ASN A 13 -0.66 16.02 -6.10
CA ASN A 13 -1.69 15.24 -6.78
C ASN A 13 -2.78 16.20 -7.26
N ASP A 14 -2.48 16.97 -8.31
CA ASP A 14 -3.36 17.95 -8.92
C ASP A 14 -4.50 17.27 -9.70
N GLY A 15 -4.45 15.94 -9.83
CA GLY A 15 -5.46 15.13 -10.51
C GLY A 15 -5.46 15.30 -12.03
N LEU A 16 -4.51 16.05 -12.59
CA LEU A 16 -4.49 16.44 -14.01
C LEU A 16 -3.53 15.61 -14.87
N THR A 17 -2.81 14.66 -14.28
CA THR A 17 -1.89 13.80 -15.04
C THR A 17 -2.65 12.79 -15.89
N LYS A 18 -2.08 12.45 -17.07
CA LYS A 18 -2.56 11.38 -17.99
C LYS A 18 -2.83 10.02 -17.30
N TYR A 19 -2.29 9.83 -16.10
CA TYR A 19 -2.39 8.60 -15.31
C TYR A 19 -3.32 8.72 -14.10
N GLY A 20 -4.17 9.77 -14.04
CA GLY A 20 -5.27 9.87 -13.08
C GLY A 20 -4.82 10.08 -11.63
N GLY A 21 -3.90 11.02 -11.38
CA GLY A 21 -3.43 11.34 -10.01
C GLY A 21 -2.53 10.27 -9.41
N ARG A 22 -1.80 9.52 -10.25
CA ARG A 22 -0.84 8.51 -9.82
C ARG A 22 0.58 9.03 -9.95
N ASP A 23 1.36 8.86 -8.89
CA ASP A 23 2.81 8.93 -8.97
C ASP A 23 3.34 7.59 -9.52
N LEU A 24 3.83 7.61 -10.76
CA LEU A 24 4.42 6.44 -11.42
C LEU A 24 5.93 6.40 -11.29
N LEU A 25 6.56 7.47 -10.80
CA LEU A 25 8.01 7.59 -10.72
C LEU A 25 8.52 7.22 -9.32
N GLY A 26 7.82 7.66 -8.27
CA GLY A 26 8.25 7.51 -6.90
C GLY A 26 9.65 8.08 -6.68
N TYR A 27 10.52 7.32 -6.00
CA TYR A 27 11.90 7.74 -5.73
C TYR A 27 12.87 7.61 -6.92
N GLY A 28 12.45 7.03 -8.05
CA GLY A 28 13.31 6.81 -9.21
C GLY A 28 14.59 6.02 -8.87
N SER A 29 15.70 6.34 -9.56
CA SER A 29 16.98 5.63 -9.42
C SER A 29 17.78 5.99 -8.16
N HIS A 30 17.36 6.99 -7.39
CA HIS A 30 18.10 7.51 -6.24
C HIS A 30 17.21 7.57 -4.98
N PRO A 31 16.80 6.42 -4.43
CA PRO A 31 16.01 6.38 -3.21
C PRO A 31 16.76 6.97 -2.01
N PRO A 32 16.07 7.62 -1.08
CA PRO A 32 16.70 8.18 0.12
C PRO A 32 17.30 7.05 0.96
N ALA A 33 18.50 7.28 1.49
CA ALA A 33 19.09 6.37 2.45
C ALA A 33 18.32 6.47 3.78
N PRO A 34 17.62 5.41 4.22
CA PRO A 34 16.84 5.47 5.45
C PRO A 34 17.77 5.57 6.66
N LYS A 35 17.51 6.54 7.53
CA LYS A 35 18.31 6.80 8.74
C LYS A 35 17.76 6.03 9.93
N TRP A 36 17.73 4.70 9.84
CA TRP A 36 17.21 3.87 10.93
C TRP A 36 18.02 4.04 12.22
N PRO A 37 17.37 3.93 13.39
CA PRO A 37 18.08 4.01 14.67
C PRO A 37 19.29 3.06 14.70
N LYS A 38 20.41 3.54 15.25
CA LYS A 38 21.66 2.78 15.38
C LYS A 38 22.30 2.37 14.04
N GLY A 39 21.88 2.96 12.90
CA GLY A 39 22.45 2.65 11.59
C GLY A 39 22.16 1.22 11.11
N THR A 40 21.03 0.66 11.51
CA THR A 40 20.63 -0.69 11.09
C THR A 40 20.31 -0.75 9.60
N LYS A 41 20.50 -1.93 9.00
CA LYS A 41 20.36 -2.14 7.55
C LYS A 41 18.91 -2.39 7.12
N VAL A 42 18.06 -2.87 8.02
CA VAL A 42 16.68 -3.29 7.74
C VAL A 42 15.79 -2.86 8.91
N ALA A 43 14.57 -2.42 8.58
CA ALA A 43 13.47 -2.29 9.52
C ALA A 43 12.50 -3.46 9.32
N LEU A 44 12.16 -4.17 10.39
CA LEU A 44 11.14 -5.21 10.39
C LEU A 44 9.85 -4.64 10.96
N ASN A 45 8.73 -4.89 10.29
CA ASN A 45 7.41 -4.48 10.73
C ASN A 45 6.49 -5.70 10.77
N PHE A 46 6.12 -6.13 11.97
CA PHE A 46 5.12 -7.18 12.16
C PHE A 46 3.75 -6.52 12.20
N VAL A 47 2.86 -6.96 11.31
CA VAL A 47 1.48 -6.48 11.25
C VAL A 47 0.57 -7.66 11.54
N ILE A 48 -0.32 -7.49 12.51
CA ILE A 48 -1.34 -8.46 12.87
C ILE A 48 -2.67 -7.80 12.55
N ASN A 49 -3.32 -8.31 11.51
CA ASN A 49 -4.69 -7.95 11.21
C ASN A 49 -5.59 -8.77 12.14
N TYR A 50 -6.60 -8.12 12.69
CA TYR A 50 -7.67 -8.78 13.43
C TYR A 50 -8.97 -8.43 12.72
N GLU A 51 -9.33 -9.28 11.78
CA GLU A 51 -10.49 -9.13 10.90
C GLU A 51 -11.57 -10.16 11.24
N GLU A 52 -11.24 -11.14 12.07
CA GLU A 52 -12.10 -12.24 12.47
C GLU A 52 -13.33 -11.75 13.24
N GLY A 53 -14.51 -12.14 12.76
CA GLY A 53 -15.80 -11.63 13.22
C GLY A 53 -16.24 -10.35 12.52
N GLY A 54 -15.41 -9.78 11.64
CA GLY A 54 -15.72 -8.63 10.77
C GLY A 54 -15.77 -8.99 9.28
N GLU A 55 -15.61 -10.27 8.94
CA GLU A 55 -15.75 -10.75 7.57
C GLU A 55 -17.16 -10.57 7.03
N LYS A 56 -17.30 -10.66 5.70
CA LYS A 56 -18.63 -10.67 5.08
C LYS A 56 -19.48 -11.80 5.64
N CYS A 57 -20.61 -11.44 6.23
CA CYS A 57 -21.49 -12.40 6.86
C CYS A 57 -22.96 -11.95 6.77
N LEU A 58 -23.85 -12.89 6.46
CA LEU A 58 -25.29 -12.62 6.43
C LEU A 58 -25.83 -12.11 7.77
N LEU A 59 -25.24 -12.54 8.90
CA LEU A 59 -25.59 -12.04 10.23
C LEU A 59 -25.23 -10.56 10.43
N HIS A 60 -24.28 -10.05 9.66
CA HIS A 60 -23.88 -8.64 9.64
C HIS A 60 -24.73 -7.82 8.65
N GLY A 61 -25.66 -8.46 7.93
CA GLY A 61 -26.51 -7.81 6.93
C GLY A 61 -25.89 -7.73 5.52
N ASP A 62 -24.75 -8.41 5.31
CA ASP A 62 -24.14 -8.52 3.99
C ASP A 62 -24.99 -9.38 3.04
N GLY A 63 -24.87 -9.11 1.75
CA GLY A 63 -25.63 -9.83 0.72
C GLY A 63 -25.01 -11.17 0.29
N GLU A 64 -23.84 -11.53 0.80
CA GLU A 64 -23.14 -12.77 0.46
C GLU A 64 -22.17 -13.18 1.60
N SER A 65 -21.78 -14.45 1.67
CA SER A 65 -20.70 -14.93 2.56
C SER A 65 -19.29 -14.50 2.12
N GLU A 66 -18.33 -14.47 3.06
CA GLU A 66 -16.92 -14.24 2.76
C GLU A 66 -16.33 -15.30 1.80
N LYS A 67 -15.38 -14.88 0.97
CA LYS A 67 -14.65 -15.72 0.02
C LYS A 67 -13.14 -15.42 -0.06
N LEU A 68 -12.67 -14.37 0.60
CA LEU A 68 -11.28 -13.94 0.57
C LEU A 68 -10.52 -14.39 1.81
N LEU A 69 -9.19 -14.46 1.67
CA LEU A 69 -8.22 -14.74 2.74
C LEU A 69 -8.53 -15.94 3.64
N SER A 70 -9.28 -16.92 3.10
CA SER A 70 -9.52 -18.21 3.75
C SER A 70 -8.58 -19.29 3.22
N GLU A 71 -8.50 -20.42 3.92
CA GLU A 71 -7.81 -21.63 3.49
C GLU A 71 -8.50 -22.33 2.31
N ILE A 72 -9.74 -21.96 2.00
CA ILE A 72 -10.54 -22.54 0.92
C ILE A 72 -10.20 -21.83 -0.38
N THR A 73 -9.33 -22.45 -1.17
CA THR A 73 -8.97 -21.93 -2.49
C THR A 73 -10.20 -21.94 -3.42
N GLY A 74 -10.54 -20.78 -3.97
CA GLY A 74 -11.66 -20.64 -4.90
C GLY A 74 -13.04 -20.69 -4.25
N ALA A 75 -13.15 -20.30 -2.97
CA ALA A 75 -14.43 -20.16 -2.29
C ALA A 75 -15.41 -19.33 -3.13
N ALA A 76 -16.61 -19.87 -3.35
CA ALA A 76 -17.72 -19.12 -3.90
C ALA A 76 -18.50 -18.47 -2.76
N ALA A 77 -18.94 -17.23 -2.97
CA ALA A 77 -19.84 -16.56 -2.04
C ALA A 77 -21.28 -16.87 -2.41
N PHE A 78 -22.13 -17.01 -1.38
CA PHE A 78 -23.53 -17.39 -1.49
C PHE A 78 -24.42 -16.44 -0.68
#